data_AF-A0A920DUT5-F1
#
_entry.id   AF-A0A920DUT5-F1
#
_cell.length_a   1.000
_cell.length_b   1.000
_cell.length_c   1.000
_cell.angle_alpha   90.00
_cell.angle_beta   90.00
_cell.angle_gamma   90.00
#
_symmetry.space_group_name_H-M   'P 1'
#
loop_
_entity.id
_entity.type
_entity.pdbx_description
1 polymer ?
#
loop_
_entity_poly.entity_id
_entity_poly.type
_entity_poly.pdbx_seq_one_letter_code
_entity_poly.pdbx_strand_id
1 'polypeptide(L)'
;MANLTYAASGDKAYSREKIEIFYEGNTMVSEDFRISKKHFGGKTETFKTHGQEMGYREELKHFISLLKGEESRTVTLKEAFQTMRTVFAIETSLSTGQAIRLS
;
A
#
# COMPACT_ATOMS: atom_id res chain seq x y z
N MET A 1 0.11 -7.13 -14.10
CA MET A 1 -1.10 -7.62 -13.42
C MET A 1 -0.92 -7.35 -11.94
N ALA A 2 -1.88 -6.71 -11.29
CA ALA A 2 -1.86 -6.46 -9.85
C ALA A 2 -3.07 -7.17 -9.23
N ASN A 3 -2.87 -7.88 -8.13
CA ASN A 3 -3.92 -8.58 -7.42
C ASN A 3 -4.00 -8.03 -6.00
N LEU A 4 -5.21 -7.77 -5.51
CA LEU A 4 -5.48 -7.40 -4.13
C LEU A 4 -6.33 -8.51 -3.50
N THR A 5 -5.82 -9.13 -2.44
CA THR A 5 -6.55 -10.14 -1.68
C THR A 5 -6.99 -9.55 -0.35
N TYR A 6 -8.30 -9.49 -0.13
CA TYR A 6 -8.88 -9.08 1.14
C TYR A 6 -9.46 -10.32 1.84
N ALA A 7 -8.99 -10.60 3.06
CA ALA A 7 -9.46 -11.71 3.88
C ALA A 7 -9.74 -11.22 5.31
N ALA A 8 -10.97 -11.38 5.77
CA ALA A 8 -11.41 -10.91 7.10
C ALA A 8 -11.39 -12.01 8.19
N SER A 9 -11.13 -13.26 7.83
CA SER A 9 -11.18 -14.44 8.71
C SER A 9 -9.82 -14.91 9.25
N GLY A 10 -8.76 -14.09 9.10
CA GLY A 10 -7.40 -14.44 9.53
C GLY A 10 -7.16 -14.30 11.04
N ASP A 11 -6.16 -15.01 11.56
CA ASP A 11 -5.69 -14.87 12.93
C ASP A 11 -5.03 -13.49 13.16
N LYS A 12 -5.24 -12.89 14.33
CA LYS A 12 -4.67 -11.58 14.68
C LYS A 12 -3.14 -11.56 14.70
N ALA A 13 -2.50 -12.69 14.95
CA ALA A 13 -1.05 -12.85 14.93
C ALA A 13 -0.47 -12.91 13.51
N TYR A 14 -1.30 -13.10 12.48
CA TYR A 14 -0.87 -13.12 11.09
C TYR A 14 -0.74 -11.69 10.53
N SER A 15 0.27 -11.49 9.67
CA SER A 15 0.52 -10.21 9.00
C SER A 15 -0.68 -9.80 8.18
N ARG A 16 -1.18 -8.59 8.44
CA ARG A 16 -2.41 -8.08 7.82
C ARG A 16 -2.13 -7.37 6.51
N GLU A 17 -0.90 -6.90 6.33
CA GLU A 17 -0.50 -6.13 5.16
C GLU A 17 0.71 -6.77 4.51
N LYS A 18 0.48 -7.39 3.35
CA LYS A 18 1.53 -7.97 2.53
C LYS A 18 1.47 -7.39 1.13
N ILE A 19 2.59 -6.84 0.69
CA ILE A 19 2.75 -6.32 -0.67
C ILE A 19 3.82 -7.15 -1.35
N GLU A 20 3.51 -7.65 -2.55
CA GLU A 20 4.44 -8.40 -3.37
C GLU A 20 4.50 -7.79 -4.77
N ILE A 21 5.71 -7.44 -5.20
CA ILE A 21 5.98 -6.73 -6.44
C ILE A 21 6.94 -7.59 -7.28
N PHE A 22 6.54 -7.92 -8.50
CA PHE A 22 7.35 -8.65 -9.46
C PHE A 22 7.74 -7.74 -10.62
N TYR A 23 9.04 -7.60 -10.88
CA TYR A 23 9.55 -6.79 -11.99
C TYR A 23 10.90 -7.30 -12.49
N GLU A 24 11.09 -7.42 -13.80
CA GLU A 24 12.39 -7.73 -14.45
C GLU A 24 13.19 -8.88 -13.80
N GLY A 25 12.53 -9.97 -13.40
CA GLY A 25 13.19 -11.12 -12.74
C GLY A 25 13.57 -10.88 -11.26
N ASN A 26 13.11 -9.77 -10.69
CA ASN A 26 13.23 -9.43 -9.27
C ASN A 26 11.86 -9.56 -8.58
N THR A 27 11.90 -9.86 -7.29
CA THR A 27 10.72 -9.90 -6.43
C THR A 27 10.98 -9.09 -5.17
N MET A 28 10.07 -8.18 -4.85
CA MET A 28 10.09 -7.45 -3.59
C MET A 28 8.86 -7.80 -2.77
N VAL A 29 9.07 -8.17 -1.51
CA VAL A 29 8.02 -8.50 -0.54
C VAL A 29 8.13 -7.54 0.63
N SER A 30 7.02 -6.95 1.05
CA SER A 30 6.91 -6.18 2.28
C SER A 30 5.85 -6.80 3.18
N GLU A 31 6.19 -7.02 4.46
CA GLU A 31 5.33 -7.65 5.46
C GLU A 31 5.14 -6.68 6.64
N ASP A 32 3.90 -6.25 6.86
CA ASP A 32 3.44 -5.30 7.88
C ASP A 32 4.25 -4.00 7.98
N PHE A 33 4.90 -3.54 6.91
CA PHE A 33 5.83 -2.40 6.98
C PHE A 33 6.93 -2.57 8.05
N ARG A 34 7.29 -3.82 8.37
CA ARG A 34 8.33 -4.19 9.34
C ARG A 34 9.55 -4.77 8.68
N ILE A 35 9.31 -5.62 7.69
CA ILE A 35 10.36 -6.36 7.00
C ILE A 35 10.09 -6.27 5.51
N SER A 36 11.11 -5.86 4.76
CA SER A 36 11.10 -5.93 3.31
C SER A 36 12.21 -6.84 2.82
N LYS A 37 11.89 -7.72 1.87
CA LYS A 37 12.82 -8.64 1.23
C LYS A 37 12.88 -8.32 -0.24
N LYS A 38 14.09 -8.19 -0.78
CA LYS A 38 14.34 -8.05 -2.21
C LYS A 38 15.09 -9.28 -2.70
N HIS A 39 14.48 -10.03 -3.59
CA HIS A 39 15.05 -11.18 -4.26
C HIS A 39 15.52 -10.78 -5.66
N PHE A 40 16.79 -11.02 -5.97
CA PHE A 40 17.39 -10.67 -7.26
C PHE A 40 18.60 -11.57 -7.55
N GLY A 41 18.73 -12.06 -8.79
CA GLY A 41 19.91 -12.82 -9.22
C GLY A 41 20.29 -14.00 -8.30
N GLY A 42 19.31 -14.68 -7.70
CA GLY A 42 19.51 -15.77 -6.73
C GLY A 42 19.91 -15.34 -5.30
N LYS A 43 19.97 -14.04 -5.02
CA LYS A 43 20.28 -13.46 -3.70
C LYS A 43 19.03 -12.87 -3.06
N THR A 44 19.11 -12.67 -1.74
CA THR A 44 18.07 -11.99 -0.96
C THR A 44 18.70 -10.92 -0.09
N GLU A 45 18.23 -9.69 -0.22
CA GLU A 45 18.50 -8.60 0.72
C GLU A 45 17.29 -8.42 1.63
N THR A 46 17.54 -8.25 2.94
CA THR A 46 16.49 -8.01 3.93
C THR A 46 16.70 -6.68 4.60
N PHE A 47 15.68 -5.84 4.57
CA PHE A 47 15.59 -4.61 5.32
C PHE A 47 14.59 -4.80 6.48
N LYS A 48 14.97 -4.35 7.68
CA LYS A 48 14.12 -4.38 8.86
C LYS A 48 14.05 -2.98 9.45
N THR A 49 12.84 -2.54 9.74
CA THR A 49 12.60 -1.32 10.50
C THR A 49 12.74 -1.59 12.00
N HIS A 50 12.76 -0.53 12.82
CA HIS A 50 12.82 -0.67 14.28
C HIS A 50 11.50 -1.18 14.87
N GLY A 51 10.40 -1.00 14.16
CA GLY A 51 9.06 -1.42 14.54
C GLY A 51 8.11 -1.30 13.36
N GLN A 52 6.81 -1.26 13.60
CA GLN A 52 5.85 -1.06 12.51
C GLN A 52 5.84 0.41 12.08
N GLU A 53 6.43 0.71 10.92
CA GLU A 53 6.53 2.08 10.40
C GLU A 53 5.38 2.39 9.44
N MET A 54 4.19 2.61 9.98
CA MET A 54 2.95 2.92 9.22
C MET A 54 2.92 4.31 8.56
N GLY A 55 3.97 5.12 8.75
CA GLY A 55 4.06 6.45 8.13
C GLY A 55 3.36 7.60 8.88
N TYR A 56 2.74 7.37 10.04
CA TYR A 56 2.02 8.44 10.77
C TYR A 56 2.88 9.65 11.12
N ARG A 57 4.13 9.40 11.53
CA ARG A 57 5.05 10.46 11.92
C ARG A 57 5.51 11.23 10.69
N GLU A 58 5.73 10.53 9.59
CA GLU A 58 6.13 11.07 8.29
C GLU A 58 5.01 11.94 7.71
N GLU A 59 3.76 11.51 7.82
CA GLU A 59 2.58 12.28 7.42
C GLU A 59 2.45 13.59 8.21
N LEU A 60 2.58 13.54 9.55
CA LEU A 60 2.54 14.75 10.39
C LEU A 60 3.70 15.71 10.08
N LYS A 61 4.89 15.18 9.83
CA LYS A 61 6.06 15.99 9.42
C LYS A 61 5.79 16.67 8.09
N HIS A 62 5.32 15.91 7.10
CA HIS A 62 4.97 16.44 5.77
C HIS A 62 3.92 17.55 5.89
N PHE A 63 2.89 17.34 6.72
CA PHE A 63 1.86 18.35 6.98
C PHE A 63 2.45 19.65 7.56
N ILE A 64 3.35 19.57 8.54
CA ILE A 64 4.01 20.75 9.13
C ILE A 64 4.91 21.46 8.11
N SER A 65 5.72 20.71 7.37
CA SER A 65 6.61 21.28 6.34
C SER A 65 5.83 21.94 5.20
N LEU A 66 4.65 21.41 4.87
CA LEU A 66 3.73 22.03 3.93
C LEU A 66 3.23 23.40 4.42
N LEU A 67 2.84 23.51 5.69
CA LEU A 67 2.41 24.78 6.30
C LEU A 67 3.53 25.81 6.37
N LYS A 68 4.78 25.36 6.47
CA LYS A 68 5.98 26.20 6.45
C LYS A 68 6.45 26.59 5.04
N GLY A 69 5.88 25.99 4.00
CA GLY A 69 6.30 26.19 2.60
C GLY A 69 7.60 25.48 2.23
N GLU A 70 8.05 24.52 3.04
CA GLU A 70 9.27 23.73 2.81
C GLU A 70 9.04 22.57 1.82
N GLU A 71 7.79 22.10 1.72
CA GLU A 71 7.40 20.98 0.85
C GLU A 71 6.08 21.27 0.11
N SER A 72 5.91 20.62 -1.04
CA SER A 72 4.68 20.66 -1.84
C SER A 72 3.77 19.48 -1.51
N ARG A 73 2.46 19.64 -1.76
CA ARG A 73 1.46 18.58 -1.55
C ARG A 73 1.85 17.30 -2.31
N THR A 74 1.96 16.19 -1.58
CA THR A 74 2.18 14.85 -2.16
C THR A 74 0.90 14.17 -2.63
N VAL A 75 -0.25 14.52 -2.04
CA VAL A 75 -1.57 13.98 -2.40
C VAL A 75 -2.54 15.12 -2.70
N THR A 76 -3.26 15.00 -3.82
CA THR A 76 -4.26 15.96 -4.27
C THR A 76 -5.68 15.51 -3.88
N LEU A 77 -6.60 16.47 -3.80
CA LEU A 77 -8.02 16.17 -3.57
C LEU A 77 -8.59 15.28 -4.69
N LYS A 78 -8.10 15.44 -5.92
CA LYS A 78 -8.48 14.61 -7.06
C LYS A 78 -8.12 13.14 -6.82
N GLU A 79 -6.91 12.85 -6.35
CA GLU A 79 -6.48 11.48 -6.03
C GLU A 79 -7.32 10.88 -4.90
N ALA A 80 -7.63 11.66 -3.85
CA ALA A 80 -8.52 11.21 -2.78
C ALA A 80 -9.90 10.79 -3.31
N PHE A 81 -10.48 11.58 -4.22
CA PHE A 81 -11.74 11.22 -4.87
C PHE A 81 -11.62 9.97 -5.76
N GLN A 82 -10.50 9.76 -6.43
CA GLN A 82 -10.28 8.53 -7.21
C GLN A 82 -10.19 7.29 -6.31
N THR A 83 -9.52 7.39 -5.17
CA THR A 83 -9.48 6.33 -4.16
C THR A 83 -10.89 5.99 -3.66
N MET A 84 -11.68 7.01 -3.30
CA MET A 84 -13.05 6.82 -2.83
C MET A 84 -13.94 6.15 -3.90
N ARG A 85 -13.83 6.59 -5.17
CA ARG A 85 -14.54 5.95 -6.30
C ARG A 85 -14.14 4.49 -6.48
N THR A 86 -12.86 4.18 -6.31
CA THR A 86 -12.35 2.80 -6.39
C THR A 86 -12.98 1.93 -5.32
N VAL A 87 -13.05 2.40 -4.07
CA VAL A 87 -13.70 1.68 -2.96
C VAL A 87 -15.17 1.40 -3.27
N PHE A 88 -15.92 2.41 -3.75
CA PHE A 88 -17.33 2.19 -4.11
C PHE A 88 -17.52 1.26 -5.30
N ALA A 89 -16.61 1.29 -6.28
CA ALA A 89 -16.64 0.36 -7.40
C ALA A 89 -16.37 -1.09 -6.94
N ILE A 90 -15.50 -1.29 -5.95
CA ILE A 90 -15.27 -2.61 -5.33
C ILE A 90 -16.56 -3.10 -4.65
N GLU A 91 -17.19 -2.29 -3.80
CA GLU A 91 -18.47 -2.65 -3.15
C GLU A 91 -19.57 -2.98 -4.16
N THR A 92 -19.67 -2.18 -5.23
CA THR A 92 -20.62 -2.43 -6.33
C THR A 92 -20.29 -3.72 -7.08
N SER A 93 -19.01 -3.99 -7.34
CA SER A 93 -18.56 -5.22 -8.00
C SER A 93 -18.90 -6.45 -7.15
N LEU A 94 -18.69 -6.39 -5.83
CA LEU A 94 -19.01 -7.47 -4.90
C LEU A 94 -20.53 -7.75 -4.84
N SER A 95 -21.36 -6.72 -4.81
CA SER A 95 -22.83 -6.88 -4.74
C SER A 95 -23.46 -7.36 -6.06
N THR A 96 -22.87 -7.01 -7.20
CA THR A 96 -23.39 -7.37 -8.53
C THR A 96 -22.72 -8.59 -9.16
N GLY A 97 -21.57 -9.01 -8.66
CA GLY A 97 -20.74 -10.06 -9.26
C GLY A 97 -20.12 -9.67 -10.60
N GLN A 98 -20.10 -8.38 -10.95
CA GLN A 98 -19.58 -7.88 -12.23
C GLN A 98 -18.38 -6.96 -12.03
N ALA A 99 -17.45 -6.94 -12.99
CA ALA A 99 -16.34 -5.99 -12.97
C ALA A 99 -16.82 -4.55 -13.25
N ILE A 100 -16.48 -3.61 -12.38
CA ILE A 100 -16.82 -2.19 -12.54
C ILE A 100 -15.63 -1.43 -13.14
N ARG A 101 -15.86 -0.73 -14.24
CA ARG A 101 -14.84 0.11 -14.88
C ARG A 101 -14.78 1.48 -14.21
N LEU A 102 -13.58 1.87 -13.79
CA LEU A 102 -13.30 3.24 -13.36
C LEU A 102 -12.99 4.09 -14.60
N SER A 103 -13.78 5.16 -14.81
CA SER A 103 -13.59 6.16 -15.88
C SER A 103 -12.91 7.42 -15.39
#